data_AF-A0A2E6XJS8-F1
#
_entry.id   AF-A0A2E6XJS8-F1
#
_cell.length_a   1.000
_cell.length_b   1.000
_cell.length_c   1.000
_cell.angle_alpha   90.00
_cell.angle_beta   90.00
_cell.angle_gamma   90.00
#
_symmetry.space_group_name_H-M   'P 1'
#
loop_
_entity.id
_entity.type
_entity.pdbx_description
1 polymer ?
#
loop_
_entity_poly.entity_id
_entity_poly.type
_entity_poly.pdbx_seq_one_letter_code
_entity_poly.pdbx_strand_id
1 'polypeptide(L)'
;MHNHSVSAARTISCLSKIRRAMPVSIFNIYLTEQETLSFYSARKNRIKVAAENGQTLSLPWEVFKPYVTKNGISGRFAVYFNSDGKFMRLQQL
;
A
#
# COMPACT_ATOMS: atom_id res chain seq x y z
N MET A 1 17.39 63.53 7.59
CA MET A 1 16.21 63.01 8.29
C MET A 1 15.14 62.82 7.21
N HIS A 2 14.80 61.66 6.68
CA HIS A 2 14.47 60.39 7.30
C HIS A 2 14.68 59.27 6.26
N ASN A 3 15.54 58.29 6.58
CA ASN A 3 15.64 57.05 5.79
C ASN A 3 14.43 56.17 6.16
N HIS A 4 13.56 55.91 5.19
CA HIS A 4 12.49 54.94 5.34
C HIS A 4 13.09 53.52 5.32
N SER A 5 13.34 53.00 6.52
CA SER A 5 13.38 51.56 6.79
C SER A 5 12.01 50.97 6.54
N VAL A 6 11.88 50.11 5.54
CA VAL A 6 10.83 49.08 5.51
C VAL A 6 11.44 47.80 4.94
N SER A 7 12.16 47.10 5.82
CA SER A 7 12.51 45.69 5.65
C SER A 7 11.23 44.88 5.84
N ALA A 8 10.50 44.63 4.76
CA ALA A 8 9.36 43.73 4.72
C ALA A 8 9.85 42.27 4.80
N ALA A 9 10.21 41.85 6.01
CA ALA A 9 10.43 40.45 6.31
C ALA A 9 9.08 39.76 6.55
N ARG A 10 9.00 38.51 6.05
CA ARG A 10 8.04 37.45 6.39
C ARG A 10 6.70 37.55 5.68
N THR A 11 6.51 36.66 4.70
CA THR A 11 5.61 35.50 4.85
C THR A 11 5.92 34.51 3.72
N ILE A 12 6.90 33.65 3.92
CA ILE A 12 6.96 32.38 3.19
C ILE A 12 6.02 31.45 3.95
N SER A 13 4.72 31.51 3.66
CA SER A 13 3.83 30.40 4.01
C SER A 13 4.03 29.32 2.95
N CYS A 14 5.18 28.66 3.00
CA CYS A 14 5.34 27.33 2.42
C CYS A 14 4.50 26.40 3.29
N LEU A 15 3.19 26.37 3.05
CA LEU A 15 2.37 25.24 3.45
C LEU A 15 2.77 24.09 2.52
N SER A 16 3.95 23.51 2.76
CA SER A 16 4.24 22.16 2.32
C SER A 16 3.18 21.33 3.04
N LYS A 17 2.11 21.01 2.33
CA LYS A 17 1.22 19.93 2.71
C LYS A 17 2.14 18.72 2.68
N ILE A 18 2.72 18.39 3.84
CA ILE A 18 3.49 17.18 4.05
C ILE A 18 2.52 16.09 3.64
N ARG A 19 2.62 15.65 2.37
CA ARG A 19 1.94 14.44 1.93
C ARG A 19 2.61 13.39 2.79
N ARG A 20 1.94 12.98 3.87
CA ARG A 20 2.35 11.78 4.60
C ARG A 20 2.47 10.73 3.50
N ALA A 21 3.69 10.36 3.16
CA ALA A 21 3.92 9.38 2.11
C ALA A 21 3.19 8.13 2.58
N MET A 22 2.12 7.76 1.88
CA MET A 22 1.39 6.54 2.21
C MET A 22 2.37 5.39 1.96
N PRO A 23 2.79 4.66 3.00
CA PRO A 23 3.74 3.59 2.81
C PRO A 23 3.15 2.58 1.83
N VAL A 24 3.92 2.24 0.81
CA VAL A 24 3.56 1.23 -0.19
C VAL A 24 4.57 0.10 -0.11
N SER A 25 4.08 -1.14 -0.15
CA SER A 25 4.93 -2.32 -0.31
C SER A 25 4.51 -3.06 -1.57
N ILE A 26 5.49 -3.44 -2.37
CA ILE A 26 5.28 -4.17 -3.62
C ILE A 26 5.69 -5.62 -3.38
N PHE A 27 4.91 -6.55 -3.90
CA PHE A 27 5.18 -7.98 -3.80
C PHE A 27 4.69 -8.70 -5.05
N ASN A 28 5.30 -9.84 -5.33
CA ASN A 28 4.85 -10.77 -6.34
C ASN A 28 4.13 -11.93 -5.65
N ILE A 29 3.04 -12.38 -6.26
CA ILE A 29 2.32 -13.56 -5.80
C ILE A 29 2.02 -14.44 -7.01
N TYR A 30 2.14 -15.73 -6.80
CA TYR A 30 1.72 -16.77 -7.73
C TYR A 30 1.00 -17.84 -6.90
N LEU A 31 -0.31 -17.89 -7.07
CA LEU A 31 -1.19 -18.90 -6.51
C LEU A 31 -1.91 -19.57 -7.67
N THR A 32 -1.82 -20.89 -7.71
CA THR A 32 -2.56 -21.69 -8.68
C THR A 32 -4.06 -21.71 -8.35
N GLU A 33 -4.87 -22.20 -9.28
CA GLU A 33 -6.30 -22.45 -9.06
C GLU A 33 -6.53 -23.32 -7.82
N GLN A 34 -5.78 -24.42 -7.67
CA GLN A 34 -5.92 -25.36 -6.56
C GLN A 34 -5.58 -24.73 -5.19
N GLU A 35 -4.54 -23.89 -5.15
CA GLU A 35 -4.20 -23.12 -3.95
C GLU A 35 -5.29 -22.11 -3.61
N THR A 36 -5.81 -21.42 -4.62
CA THR A 36 -6.93 -20.47 -4.50
C THR A 36 -8.17 -21.16 -3.92
N LEU A 37 -8.55 -22.33 -4.45
CA LEU A 37 -9.68 -23.13 -3.96
C LEU A 37 -9.49 -23.57 -2.51
N SER A 38 -8.25 -23.87 -2.11
CA SER A 38 -7.94 -24.26 -0.73
C SER A 38 -8.29 -23.15 0.27
N PHE A 39 -8.22 -21.86 -0.11
CA PHE A 39 -8.63 -20.75 0.76
C PHE A 39 -10.15 -20.65 0.96
N TYR A 40 -10.97 -21.20 0.04
CA TYR A 40 -12.41 -21.26 0.23
C TYR A 40 -12.83 -22.37 1.19
N SER A 41 -12.10 -23.49 1.22
CA SER A 41 -12.39 -24.63 2.10
C SER A 41 -11.65 -24.58 3.43
N ALA A 42 -10.52 -23.84 3.51
CA ALA A 42 -9.72 -23.76 4.72
C ALA A 42 -10.22 -22.67 5.68
N ARG A 43 -10.05 -22.91 6.99
CA ARG A 43 -10.24 -21.88 8.04
C ARG A 43 -9.21 -20.73 7.96
N LYS A 44 -8.21 -20.83 7.08
CA LYS A 44 -7.13 -19.83 6.93
C LYS A 44 -7.56 -18.75 5.95
N ASN A 45 -8.03 -17.62 6.47
CA ASN A 45 -8.50 -16.48 5.68
C ASN A 45 -7.42 -15.39 5.45
N ARG A 46 -6.12 -15.72 5.60
CA ARG A 46 -5.01 -14.77 5.44
C ARG A 46 -3.89 -15.36 4.59
N ILE A 47 -3.46 -14.61 3.59
CA ILE A 47 -2.30 -14.91 2.75
C ILE A 47 -1.08 -14.19 3.34
N LYS A 48 0.02 -14.93 3.51
CA LYS A 48 1.33 -14.34 3.84
C LYS A 48 2.13 -14.19 2.56
N VAL A 49 2.59 -12.97 2.27
CA VAL A 49 3.44 -12.67 1.11
C VAL A 49 4.70 -11.95 1.58
N ALA A 50 5.82 -12.24 0.92
CA ALA A 50 7.05 -11.48 1.13
C ALA A 50 7.05 -10.30 0.16
N ALA A 51 7.13 -9.09 0.70
CA ALA A 51 7.33 -7.89 -0.09
C ALA A 51 8.80 -7.72 -0.46
N GLU A 52 9.04 -6.99 -1.56
CA GLU A 52 10.37 -6.73 -2.10
C GLU A 52 11.26 -5.92 -1.14
N ASN A 53 10.65 -5.20 -0.19
CA ASN A 53 11.35 -4.50 0.89
C ASN A 53 11.74 -5.42 2.06
N GLY A 54 11.54 -6.74 1.95
CA GLY A 54 11.84 -7.73 2.97
C GLY A 54 10.77 -7.90 4.06
N GLN A 55 9.67 -7.13 4.01
CA GLN A 55 8.59 -7.26 4.97
C GLN A 55 7.69 -8.44 4.62
N THR A 56 7.26 -9.20 5.64
CA THR A 56 6.22 -10.21 5.45
C THR A 56 4.85 -9.57 5.72
N LEU A 57 4.01 -9.54 4.70
CA LEU A 57 2.67 -8.98 4.77
C LEU A 57 1.65 -10.10 4.99
N SER A 58 0.72 -9.89 5.92
CA SER A 58 -0.40 -10.82 6.13
C SER A 58 -1.71 -10.16 5.74
N LEU A 59 -2.17 -10.45 4.53
CA LEU A 59 -3.32 -9.82 3.89
C LEU A 59 -4.53 -10.75 3.94
N PRO A 60 -5.75 -10.24 4.18
CA PRO A 60 -6.95 -11.07 4.18
C PRO A 60 -7.24 -11.62 2.79
N TRP A 61 -7.68 -12.88 2.67
CA TRP A 61 -8.06 -13.50 1.39
C TRP A 61 -9.12 -12.67 0.65
N GLU A 62 -10.01 -12.00 1.39
CA GLU A 62 -11.09 -11.20 0.83
C GLU A 62 -10.65 -10.08 -0.10
N VAL A 63 -9.47 -9.48 0.13
CA VAL A 63 -8.95 -8.42 -0.76
C VAL A 63 -8.39 -8.98 -2.06
N PHE A 64 -8.10 -10.29 -2.13
CA PHE A 64 -7.63 -10.95 -3.34
C PHE A 64 -8.74 -11.49 -4.21
N LYS A 65 -9.95 -11.74 -3.67
CA LYS A 65 -11.13 -12.19 -4.42
C LYS A 65 -11.34 -11.49 -5.77
N PRO A 66 -11.25 -10.14 -5.90
CA PRO A 66 -11.44 -9.47 -7.19
C PRO A 66 -10.31 -9.72 -8.20
N TYR A 67 -9.15 -10.21 -7.75
CA TYR A 67 -7.98 -10.51 -8.58
C TYR A 67 -7.84 -12.02 -8.89
N VAL A 68 -8.77 -12.85 -8.38
CA VAL A 68 -8.81 -14.28 -8.68
C VAL A 68 -9.28 -14.48 -10.12
N THR A 69 -8.46 -15.15 -10.92
CA THR A 69 -8.81 -15.61 -12.27
C THR A 69 -9.07 -17.11 -12.27
N LYS A 70 -9.52 -17.66 -13.41
CA LYS A 70 -9.65 -19.11 -13.59
C LYS A 70 -8.35 -19.86 -13.31
N ASN A 71 -7.20 -19.24 -13.58
CA ASN A 71 -5.90 -19.86 -13.39
C ASN A 71 -5.32 -19.61 -11.98
N GLY A 72 -6.08 -18.98 -11.09
CA GLY A 72 -5.63 -18.52 -9.77
C GLY A 72 -5.24 -17.04 -9.77
N ILE A 73 -4.28 -16.65 -8.93
CA ILE A 73 -3.79 -15.29 -8.80
C ILE A 73 -2.33 -15.27 -9.21
N SER A 74 -1.98 -14.47 -10.21
CA SER A 74 -0.58 -14.27 -10.57
C SER A 74 -0.32 -12.83 -10.96
N GLY A 75 0.80 -12.29 -10.51
CA GLY A 75 1.24 -10.95 -10.88
C GLY A 75 1.90 -10.20 -9.74
N ARG A 76 2.10 -8.91 -10.00
CA ARG A 76 2.71 -7.96 -9.07
C ARG A 76 1.62 -7.09 -8.46
N PHE A 77 1.71 -6.88 -7.16
CA PHE A 77 0.73 -6.12 -6.39
C PHE A 77 1.41 -5.07 -5.54
N ALA A 78 0.79 -3.91 -5.46
CA ALA A 78 1.11 -2.85 -4.52
C ALA A 78 0.05 -2.83 -3.42
N VAL A 79 0.50 -2.96 -2.17
CA VAL A 79 -0.35 -2.69 -1.00
C VAL A 79 -0.02 -1.32 -0.44
N TYR A 80 -1.06 -0.52 -0.26
CA TYR A 80 -0.99 0.78 0.37
C TYR A 80 -1.39 0.65 1.82
N PHE A 81 -0.58 1.24 2.69
CA PHE A 81 -0.82 1.34 4.11
C PHE A 81 -1.16 2.78 4.50
N ASN A 82 -1.85 2.93 5.62
CA ASN A 82 -2.06 4.23 6.25
C ASN A 82 -0.79 4.63 7.03
N SER A 83 -0.76 5.87 7.53
CA SER A 83 0.29 6.37 8.44
C SER A 83 0.46 5.48 9.69
N ASP A 84 -0.59 4.79 10.10
CA ASP A 84 -0.60 3.82 11.21
C ASP A 84 -0.13 2.40 10.80
N GLY A 85 0.31 2.18 9.56
CA GLY A 85 0.68 0.85 9.06
C GLY A 85 -0.49 -0.10 8.83
N LYS A 86 -1.74 0.38 8.91
CA LYS A 86 -2.94 -0.40 8.60
C LYS A 86 -3.13 -0.53 7.09
N PHE A 87 -3.55 -1.71 6.63
CA PHE A 87 -3.94 -1.94 5.23
C PHE A 87 -5.00 -0.92 4.79
N MET A 88 -4.79 -0.28 3.64
CA MET A 88 -5.77 0.61 3.01
C MET A 88 -6.30 0.05 1.70
N ARG A 89 -5.41 -0.39 0.81
CA ARG A 89 -5.78 -0.82 -0.54
C ARG A 89 -4.78 -1.83 -1.07
N LEU A 90 -5.28 -2.78 -1.85
CA LEU A 90 -4.49 -3.62 -2.73
C LEU A 90 -4.72 -3.15 -4.17
N GLN A 91 -3.66 -3.10 -4.98
CA GLN A 91 -3.72 -2.76 -6.39
C GLN A 91 -2.79 -3.70 -7.16
N GLN A 92 -3.27 -4.23 -8.28
CA GLN A 92 -2.42 -4.96 -9.23
C GLN A 92 -1.65 -3.95 -10.10
N LEU A 93 -0.37 -4.22 -10.34
CA LEU A 93 0.53 -3.42 -11.18
C LEU A 93 0.61 -3.97 -12.61
#